data_AF-A0A1G4STK9-F1
#
_entry.id   AF-A0A1G4STK9-F1
#
_cell.length_a   1.000
_cell.length_b   1.000
_cell.length_c   1.000
_cell.angle_alpha   90.00
_cell.angle_beta   90.00
_cell.angle_gamma   90.00
#
_symmetry.space_group_name_H-M   'P 1'
#
loop_
_entity.id
_entity.type
_entity.pdbx_description
1 polymer ?
#
loop_
_entity_poly.entity_id
_entity_poly.type
_entity_poly.pdbx_seq_one_letter_code
_entity_poly.pdbx_strand_id
1 'polypeptide(L)'
;MVYIVVYTINERKVVIMMTAKVFENGRSQAIRLPKECRFTSDEVMVNKIGDIVILLPKQNKWDSFMRAIDMFSDDFMADGRATDMVQEREEL
;
A
#
# COMPACT_ATOMS: atom_id res chain seq x y z
N MET A 1 13.67 -1.45 -23.59
CA MET A 1 12.98 -1.44 -22.28
C MET A 1 11.54 -1.76 -22.54
N VAL A 2 11.02 -2.91 -22.08
CA VAL A 2 9.62 -3.29 -22.29
C VAL A 2 8.98 -3.41 -20.92
N TYR A 3 7.96 -2.61 -20.67
CA TYR A 3 7.10 -2.76 -19.50
C TYR A 3 5.91 -3.62 -19.95
N ILE A 4 5.62 -4.70 -19.24
CA ILE A 4 4.44 -5.51 -19.49
C ILE A 4 3.37 -5.04 -18.51
N VAL A 5 2.27 -4.53 -19.05
CA VAL A 5 1.06 -4.20 -18.32
C VAL A 5 0.20 -5.45 -18.28
N VAL A 6 -0.07 -5.96 -17.08
CA VAL A 6 -0.95 -7.11 -16.86
C VAL A 6 -2.28 -6.60 -16.31
N TYR A 7 -3.37 -7.00 -16.95
CA TYR A 7 -4.73 -6.66 -16.52
C TYR A 7 -5.30 -7.83 -15.74
N THR A 8 -5.66 -7.59 -14.47
CA THR A 8 -6.44 -8.55 -13.68
C THR A 8 -7.87 -8.04 -13.56
N ILE A 9 -8.83 -8.78 -14.10
CA ILE A 9 -10.26 -8.49 -13.98
C ILE A 9 -10.77 -9.23 -12.74
N ASN A 10 -10.89 -8.53 -11.61
CA ASN A 10 -11.73 -8.97 -10.50
C ASN A 10 -12.96 -8.07 -10.46
N GLU A 11 -14.13 -8.67 -10.24
CA GLU A 11 -15.43 -7.99 -10.29
C GLU A 11 -15.38 -6.64 -9.53
N ARG A 12 -15.45 -5.54 -10.30
CA ARG A 12 -15.48 -4.12 -9.89
C ARG A 12 -14.17 -3.33 -9.73
N LYS A 13 -12.98 -3.82 -10.10
CA LYS A 13 -11.80 -2.93 -10.28
C LYS A 13 -10.78 -3.50 -11.28
N VAL A 14 -10.45 -2.72 -12.32
CA VAL A 14 -9.28 -2.99 -13.17
C VAL A 14 -8.04 -2.67 -12.34
N VAL A 15 -7.33 -3.69 -11.87
CA VAL A 15 -6.02 -3.50 -11.22
C VAL A 15 -4.95 -3.58 -12.31
N ILE A 16 -4.30 -2.46 -12.58
CA ILE A 16 -3.18 -2.37 -13.53
C ILE A 16 -1.94 -2.89 -12.80
N MET A 17 -1.50 -4.12 -13.11
CA MET A 17 -0.27 -4.67 -12.56
C MET A 17 0.90 -4.35 -13.50
N MET A 18 1.89 -3.62 -13.00
CA MET A 18 3.10 -3.28 -13.73
C MET A 18 4.23 -4.20 -13.33
N THR A 19 4.95 -4.73 -14.31
CA THR A 19 6.19 -5.47 -14.06
C THR A 19 7.39 -4.53 -14.13
N ALA A 20 8.30 -4.65 -13.15
CA ALA A 20 9.53 -3.87 -13.09
C ALA A 20 10.75 -4.79 -13.23
N LYS A 21 11.81 -4.29 -13.87
CA LYS A 21 13.05 -5.06 -14.01
C LYS A 21 13.85 -4.99 -12.72
N VAL A 22 14.24 -6.16 -12.21
CA VAL A 22 15.24 -6.32 -11.15
C VAL A 22 16.63 -6.43 -11.79
N PHE A 23 17.62 -5.76 -11.21
CA PHE A 23 19.00 -5.74 -11.71
C PHE A 23 20.00 -5.50 -10.57
N GLU A 24 21.28 -5.74 -10.84
CA GLU A 24 22.38 -5.48 -9.89
C GLU A 24 22.90 -4.04 -10.01
N ASN A 25 23.15 -3.39 -8.88
CA ASN A 25 23.84 -2.10 -8.77
C ASN A 25 25.00 -2.24 -7.76
N GLY A 26 26.20 -2.44 -8.28
CA GLY A 26 27.37 -2.79 -7.46
C GLY A 26 27.20 -4.15 -6.79
N ARG A 27 27.17 -4.19 -5.46
CA ARG A 27 26.92 -5.39 -4.65
C ARG A 27 25.48 -5.50 -4.13
N SER A 28 24.59 -4.65 -4.62
CA SER A 28 23.20 -4.55 -4.15
C SER A 28 22.21 -4.84 -5.28
N GLN A 29 21.06 -5.39 -4.92
CA GLN A 29 19.94 -5.53 -5.84
C GLN A 29 19.14 -4.21 -5.93
N ALA A 30 18.68 -3.88 -7.14
CA ALA A 30 17.89 -2.69 -7.41
C ALA A 30 16.69 -3.01 -8.31
N ILE A 31 15.62 -2.23 -8.16
CA ILE A 31 14.42 -2.29 -9.01
C ILE A 31 14.37 -1.01 -9.82
N ARG A 32 14.20 -1.13 -11.14
CA ARG A 32 13.94 0.02 -11.99
C ARG A 32 12.46 0.35 -11.96
N LEU A 33 12.08 1.33 -11.14
CA LEU A 33 10.69 1.78 -11.04
C LEU A 33 10.19 2.32 -12.39
N PRO A 34 8.97 1.91 -12.83
CA PRO A 34 8.25 2.58 -13.91
C PRO A 34 8.05 4.07 -13.61
N LYS A 35 7.83 4.88 -14.65
CA LYS A 35 7.70 6.34 -14.52
C LYS A 35 6.54 6.72 -13.60
N GLU A 36 5.47 5.96 -13.68
CA GLU A 36 4.20 6.09 -12.98
C GLU A 36 4.33 5.78 -11.48
N CYS A 37 5.34 4.99 -11.10
CA CYS A 37 5.59 4.57 -9.71
C CYS A 37 6.76 5.32 -9.05
N ARG A 38 7.27 6.41 -9.67
CA ARG A 38 8.39 7.17 -9.10
C ARG A 38 7.95 7.95 -7.88
N PHE A 39 8.78 7.93 -6.85
CA PHE A 39 8.65 8.79 -5.69
C PHE A 39 9.20 10.19 -6.02
N THR A 40 8.67 11.22 -5.37
CA THR A 40 9.20 12.59 -5.41
C THR A 40 10.34 12.79 -4.42
N SER A 41 10.49 11.89 -3.43
CA SER A 41 11.54 11.93 -2.42
C SER A 41 12.73 11.05 -2.81
N ASP A 42 13.92 11.44 -2.35
CA ASP A 42 15.16 10.69 -2.58
C ASP A 42 15.25 9.41 -1.74
N GLU A 43 14.48 9.34 -0.65
CA GLU A 43 14.47 8.20 0.28
C GLU A 43 13.06 7.67 0.53
N VAL A 44 12.97 6.36 0.72
CA VAL A 44 11.75 5.63 1.11
C VAL A 44 12.03 4.74 2.30
N MET A 45 11.00 4.48 3.10
CA MET A 45 11.00 3.40 4.07
C MET A 45 10.70 2.08 3.38
N VAL A 46 11.32 1.02 3.86
CA VAL A 46 11.17 -0.33 3.32
C VAL A 46 10.65 -1.24 4.43
N ASN A 47 9.57 -1.96 4.16
CA ASN A 47 9.08 -3.03 5.03
C ASN A 47 8.94 -4.32 4.22
N LYS A 48 9.33 -5.46 4.79
CA LYS A 48 9.23 -6.77 4.14
C LYS A 48 8.33 -7.69 4.97
N ILE A 49 7.31 -8.26 4.32
CA ILE A 49 6.38 -9.21 4.91
C ILE A 49 6.34 -10.45 4.02
N GLY A 50 6.98 -11.54 4.46
CA GLY A 50 7.19 -12.71 3.60
C GLY A 50 7.98 -12.34 2.34
N ASP A 51 7.40 -12.59 1.17
CA ASP A 51 7.98 -12.26 -0.14
C ASP A 51 7.58 -10.86 -0.66
N ILE A 52 6.80 -10.11 0.12
CA ILE A 52 6.30 -8.79 -0.27
C ILE A 52 7.23 -7.70 0.28
N VAL A 53 7.63 -6.76 -0.58
CA VAL A 53 8.37 -5.55 -0.21
C VAL A 53 7.46 -4.34 -0.40
N ILE A 54 7.26 -3.58 0.68
CA ILE A 54 6.44 -2.37 0.73
C ILE A 54 7.37 -1.17 0.82
N LEU A 55 7.21 -0.22 -0.10
CA LEU A 55 7.98 1.03 -0.16
C LEU A 55 7.05 2.22 0.16
N LEU A 56 7.43 3.04 1.14
CA LEU A 56 6.64 4.18 1.61
C LEU A 56 7.50 5.45 1.61
N PRO A 57 6.96 6.63 1.23
CA PRO A 57 7.71 7.89 1.33
C PRO A 57 8.18 8.16 2.78
N LYS A 58 9.46 8.51 2.96
CA LYS A 58 10.04 8.71 4.30
C LYS A 58 9.40 9.89 5.05
N GLN A 59 9.13 10.99 4.35
CA GLN A 59 8.68 12.23 4.95
C GLN A 59 7.15 12.36 5.00
N ASN A 60 6.42 11.45 4.35
CA ASN A 60 4.99 11.61 4.15
C ASN A 60 4.18 10.35 4.52
N LYS A 61 4.34 9.89 5.75
CA LYS A 61 3.64 8.70 6.27
C LYS A 61 2.12 8.91 6.32
N TRP A 62 1.71 10.14 6.62
CA TRP A 62 0.31 10.46 6.91
C TRP A 62 -0.49 10.78 5.66
N ASP A 63 0.05 11.41 4.60
CA ASP A 63 -0.79 11.71 3.43
C ASP A 63 -1.31 10.46 2.72
N SER A 64 -0.51 9.39 2.63
CA SER A 64 -0.99 8.12 2.07
C SER A 64 -2.10 7.50 2.93
N PHE A 65 -2.00 7.65 4.24
CA PHE A 65 -3.02 7.18 5.18
C PHE A 65 -4.29 8.05 5.12
N MET A 66 -4.16 9.37 5.05
CA MET A 66 -5.27 10.31 4.90
C MET A 66 -6.00 10.11 3.57
N ARG A 67 -5.27 9.93 2.46
CA ARG A 67 -5.87 9.55 1.17
C ARG A 67 -6.59 8.21 1.23
N ALA A 68 -6.14 7.28 2.07
CA ALA A 68 -6.84 6.02 2.27
C ALA A 68 -8.14 6.19 3.05
N ILE A 69 -8.17 7.13 4.01
CA ILE A 69 -9.42 7.54 4.68
C ILE A 69 -10.37 8.18 3.66
N ASP A 70 -9.88 9.04 2.78
CA ASP A 70 -10.70 9.70 1.75
C ASP A 70 -11.27 8.72 0.70
N MET A 71 -10.81 7.46 0.66
CA MET A 71 -11.35 6.41 -0.22
C MET A 71 -12.54 5.65 0.39
N PHE A 72 -12.88 5.89 1.66
CA PHE A 72 -14.11 5.34 2.23
C PHE A 72 -15.33 5.96 1.54
N SER A 73 -16.38 5.15 1.35
CA SER A 73 -17.65 5.64 0.86
C SER A 73 -18.34 6.52 1.91
N ASP A 74 -19.23 7.42 1.47
CA ASP A 74 -19.93 8.35 2.36
C ASP A 74 -20.76 7.64 3.46
N ASP A 75 -21.14 6.39 3.23
CA ASP A 75 -21.87 5.53 4.17
C ASP A 75 -20.97 4.71 5.12
N PHE A 76 -19.65 4.82 5.00
CA PHE A 76 -18.72 4.12 5.88
C PHE A 76 -18.91 4.58 7.33
N MET A 77 -19.33 3.64 8.19
CA MET A 77 -19.65 3.89 9.60
C MET A 77 -20.77 4.92 9.81
N ALA A 78 -21.75 4.99 8.89
CA ALA A 78 -22.91 5.89 9.01
C ALA A 78 -23.68 5.72 10.33
N ASP A 79 -23.74 4.49 10.84
CA ASP A 79 -24.40 4.16 12.12
C ASP A 79 -23.46 4.29 13.35
N GLY A 80 -22.26 4.84 13.15
CA GLY A 80 -21.26 5.00 14.19
C GLY A 80 -20.47 3.73 14.51
N ARG A 81 -19.66 3.78 15.57
CA ARG A 81 -18.96 2.60 16.08
C ARG A 81 -19.91 1.79 16.95
N ALA A 82 -19.91 0.47 16.78
CA ALA A 82 -20.53 -0.42 17.76
C ALA A 82 -19.86 -0.20 19.12
N THR A 83 -20.64 0.28 20.09
CA THR A 83 -20.28 0.23 21.51
C THR A 83 -20.87 -1.05 22.06
N ASP A 84 -20.14 -2.14 21.92
CA ASP A 84 -20.50 -3.36 22.63
C ASP A 84 -20.45 -3.10 24.15
N MET A 85 -21.41 -3.67 24.88
CA MET A 85 -21.41 -3.58 26.34
C MET A 85 -20.13 -4.25 26.85
N VAL A 86 -19.36 -3.51 27.64
CA VAL A 86 -18.12 -4.02 28.26
C VAL A 86 -18.49 -5.27 29.07
N GLN A 87 -17.88 -6.40 28.71
CA GLN A 87 -18.08 -7.65 29.44
C GLN A 87 -17.49 -7.50 30.85
N GLU A 88 -18.33 -7.66 31.89
CA GLU A 88 -17.85 -7.76 33.26
C GLU A 88 -16.94 -8.99 33.37
N ARG A 89 -15.72 -8.78 33.85
CA ARG A 89 -14.78 -9.87 34.16
C ARG A 89 -15.16 -10.47 35.51
N GLU A 90 -15.17 -11.79 35.60
CA GLU A 90 -15.23 -12.48 36.89
C GLU A 90 -14.02 -12.06 37.74
N GLU A 91 -14.27 -11.64 38.98
CA GLU A 91 -13.23 -11.45 39.97
C GLU A 91 -12.68 -12.83 40.38
N LEU A 92 -11.35 -12.94 40.42
CA LEU A 92 -10.61 -14.18 40.75
C LEU A 92 -10.78 -14.60 42.22
#